data_AF-A0A8K0KL82-F1
#
_entry.id   AF-A0A8K0KL82-F1
#
_cell.length_a   1.000
_cell.length_b   1.000
_cell.length_c   1.000
_cell.angle_alpha   90.00
_cell.angle_beta   90.00
_cell.angle_gamma   90.00
#
_symmetry.space_group_name_H-M   'P 1'
#
loop_
_entity.id
_entity.type
_entity.pdbx_description
1 polymer ?
#
loop_
_entity_poly.entity_id
_entity_poly.type
_entity_poly.pdbx_seq_one_letter_code
_entity_poly.pdbx_strand_id
1 'polypeptide(L)'
;MYTSLAEVQVQREEELARNPISNPEVDVPLTPVEVLYQAMVPNLPQYMIALLKILLAAAPTSKAKTDSINIMADVLPEEMPMTVLQSMELGIDVNRHKEIIVKAVSGILLLLLKHFKLNHVYQFEFMSQHLVFANCIPLVLKFFNQNITAYMLVVFKSAPILKRTLKVRHAMMQLYVLKLLKMQTKYLGRQWRKSNMKTMSAIYQKVRHRLNDDWAFGNDLDARPWDFQAEECALRACVDRFNNRRYVDSKVI
;
A
#
# COMPACT_ATOMS: atom_id res chain seq x y z
N MET A 1 -21.30 10.11 17.76
CA MET A 1 -19.92 10.16 17.22
C MET A 1 -19.63 8.81 16.60
N TYR A 2 -18.97 8.74 15.44
CA TYR A 2 -18.53 7.45 14.87
C TYR A 2 -17.19 7.07 15.50
N THR A 3 -17.09 5.89 16.08
CA THR A 3 -15.83 5.30 16.55
C THR A 3 -15.39 4.26 15.53
N SER A 4 -14.14 4.32 15.10
CA SER A 4 -13.59 3.37 14.13
C SER A 4 -13.31 2.01 14.79
N LEU A 5 -13.36 0.93 13.99
CA LEU A 5 -12.99 -0.39 14.47
C LEU A 5 -11.57 -0.43 15.07
N ALA A 6 -10.64 0.33 14.48
CA ALA A 6 -9.26 0.42 14.96
C ALA A 6 -9.20 1.03 16.37
N GLU A 7 -9.92 2.13 16.62
CA GLU A 7 -9.99 2.75 17.95
C GLU A 7 -10.61 1.80 18.98
N VAL A 8 -11.67 1.08 18.60
CA VAL A 8 -12.30 0.08 19.46
C VAL A 8 -11.31 -1.04 19.81
N GLN A 9 -10.54 -1.52 18.83
CA GLN A 9 -9.53 -2.56 19.04
C GLN A 9 -8.36 -2.08 19.91
N VAL A 10 -7.83 -0.87 19.66
CA VAL A 10 -6.76 -0.28 20.48
C VAL A 10 -7.22 -0.11 21.92
N GLN A 11 -8.42 0.46 22.14
CA GLN A 11 -8.97 0.67 23.47
C GLN A 11 -9.13 -0.65 24.24
N ARG A 12 -9.60 -1.71 23.57
CA ARG A 12 -9.69 -3.05 24.16
C ARG A 12 -8.33 -3.57 24.60
N GLU A 13 -7.30 -3.38 23.78
CA GLU A 13 -5.93 -3.80 24.10
C GLU A 13 -5.34 -3.00 25.27
N GLU A 14 -5.67 -1.72 25.40
CA GLU A 14 -5.31 -0.90 26.55
C GLU A 14 -5.98 -1.38 27.84
N GLU A 15 -7.26 -1.77 27.77
CA GLU A 15 -8.00 -2.34 28.90
C GLU A 15 -7.42 -3.68 29.36
N LEU A 16 -7.10 -4.56 28.40
CA LEU A 16 -6.43 -5.84 28.68
C LEU A 16 -5.05 -5.64 29.30
N ALA A 17 -4.28 -4.67 28.80
CA ALA A 17 -2.97 -4.33 29.36
C ALA A 17 -3.05 -3.73 30.77
N ARG A 18 -4.13 -3.01 31.09
CA ARG A 18 -4.35 -2.40 32.40
C ARG A 18 -4.75 -3.44 33.45
N ASN A 19 -5.57 -4.42 33.09
CA ASN A 19 -6.18 -5.38 34.02
C ASN A 19 -5.97 -6.86 33.59
N PRO A 20 -4.73 -7.35 33.46
CA PRO A 20 -4.45 -8.65 32.84
C PRO A 20 -5.00 -9.87 33.61
N ILE A 21 -5.17 -9.76 34.94
CA ILE A 21 -5.69 -10.85 35.78
C ILE A 21 -7.22 -10.87 35.80
N SER A 22 -7.84 -9.69 35.85
CA SER A 22 -9.28 -9.54 36.04
C SER A 22 -10.08 -9.53 34.72
N ASN A 23 -9.41 -9.24 33.60
CA ASN A 23 -10.01 -9.25 32.27
C ASN A 23 -9.08 -9.99 31.29
N PRO A 24 -8.98 -11.32 31.40
CA PRO A 24 -8.18 -12.10 30.45
C PRO A 24 -8.81 -12.05 29.06
N GLU A 25 -7.98 -12.20 28.05
CA GLU A 25 -8.45 -12.33 26.68
C GLU A 25 -9.28 -13.61 26.51
N VAL A 26 -10.53 -13.45 26.09
CA VAL A 26 -11.47 -14.55 25.82
C VAL A 26 -11.12 -15.23 24.49
N ASP A 27 -11.63 -16.45 24.26
CA ASP A 27 -11.46 -17.22 23.02
C ASP A 27 -11.49 -16.34 21.76
N VAL A 28 -10.34 -16.27 21.08
CA VAL A 28 -10.17 -15.53 19.83
C VAL A 28 -10.74 -16.39 18.69
N PRO A 29 -11.71 -15.88 17.90
CA PRO A 29 -12.25 -16.63 16.78
C PRO A 29 -11.15 -16.99 15.77
N LEU A 30 -10.98 -18.28 15.50
CA LEU A 30 -10.03 -18.80 14.50
C LEU A 30 -10.58 -18.58 13.07
N THR A 31 -10.64 -17.32 12.65
CA THR A 31 -10.97 -16.99 11.27
C THR A 31 -9.85 -17.45 10.33
N PRO A 32 -10.11 -17.65 9.03
CA PRO A 32 -9.05 -18.00 8.07
C PRO A 32 -7.89 -16.99 8.06
N VAL A 33 -8.17 -15.71 8.35
CA VAL A 33 -7.16 -14.66 8.44
C VAL A 33 -6.34 -14.80 9.73
N GLU A 34 -6.98 -15.15 10.83
CA GLU A 34 -6.31 -15.40 12.12
C GLU A 34 -5.36 -16.60 12.02
N VAL A 35 -5.83 -17.71 11.46
CA VAL A 35 -5.02 -18.91 11.23
C VAL A 35 -3.83 -18.61 10.34
N LEU A 36 -4.05 -17.83 9.26
CA LEU A 36 -2.96 -17.39 8.38
C LEU A 36 -1.95 -16.52 9.12
N TYR A 37 -2.40 -15.52 9.88
CA TYR A 37 -1.52 -14.64 10.63
C TYR A 37 -0.70 -15.43 11.65
N GLN A 38 -1.35 -16.30 12.43
CA GLN A 38 -0.69 -17.18 13.41
C GLN A 38 0.43 -18.01 12.78
N ALA A 39 0.19 -18.62 11.61
CA ALA A 39 1.20 -19.37 10.89
C ALA A 39 2.34 -18.49 10.33
N MET A 40 2.03 -17.25 9.96
CA MET A 40 3.00 -16.33 9.37
C MET A 40 3.88 -15.61 10.40
N VAL A 41 3.36 -15.30 11.59
CA VAL A 41 4.01 -14.45 12.61
C VAL A 41 5.48 -14.78 12.88
N PRO A 42 5.89 -16.05 13.08
CA PRO A 42 7.27 -16.39 13.42
C PRO A 42 8.28 -15.96 12.35
N ASN A 43 7.87 -16.04 11.07
CA ASN A 43 8.70 -15.76 9.90
C ASN A 43 8.17 -14.58 9.07
N LEU A 44 7.30 -13.73 9.65
CA LEU A 44 6.66 -12.64 8.95
C LEU A 44 7.66 -11.68 8.30
N PRO A 45 8.77 -11.28 8.96
CA PRO A 45 9.78 -10.42 8.33
C PRO A 45 10.37 -11.04 7.05
N GLN A 46 10.66 -12.34 7.07
CA GLN A 46 11.24 -13.07 5.96
C GLN A 46 10.26 -13.14 4.78
N TYR A 47 8.97 -13.40 5.05
CA TYR A 47 7.93 -13.37 4.01
C TYR A 47 7.79 -11.99 3.37
N MET A 48 7.82 -10.92 4.18
CA MET A 48 7.75 -9.55 3.66
C MET A 48 8.96 -9.21 2.78
N ILE A 49 10.17 -9.56 3.25
CA ILE A 49 11.40 -9.36 2.48
C ILE A 49 11.38 -10.16 1.18
N ALA A 50 10.92 -11.42 1.20
CA ALA A 50 10.84 -12.26 0.02
C ALA A 50 9.90 -11.66 -1.04
N LEU A 51 8.69 -11.25 -0.64
CA LEU A 51 7.74 -10.59 -1.55
C LEU A 51 8.32 -9.30 -2.14
N LEU A 52 8.99 -8.47 -1.34
CA LEU A 52 9.61 -7.23 -1.81
C LEU A 52 10.81 -7.48 -2.73
N LYS A 53 11.61 -8.52 -2.48
CA LYS A 53 12.72 -8.92 -3.36
C LYS A 53 12.21 -9.40 -4.73
N ILE A 54 11.15 -10.21 -4.75
CA ILE A 54 10.51 -10.65 -6.00
C ILE A 54 9.95 -9.44 -6.77
N LEU A 55 9.28 -8.53 -6.07
CA LEU A 55 8.74 -7.30 -6.66
C LEU A 55 9.84 -6.42 -7.26
N LEU A 56 10.98 -6.29 -6.58
CA LEU A 56 12.13 -5.53 -7.07
C LEU A 56 12.80 -6.20 -8.27
N ALA A 57 12.94 -7.54 -8.27
CA ALA A 57 13.51 -8.29 -9.38
C ALA A 57 12.66 -8.15 -10.66
N ALA A 58 11.33 -8.16 -10.52
CA ALA A 58 10.39 -8.00 -11.61
C ALA A 58 10.18 -6.53 -12.05
N ALA A 59 10.74 -5.55 -11.33
CA ALA A 59 10.55 -4.14 -11.65
C ALA A 59 11.16 -3.77 -13.02
N PRO A 60 10.56 -2.85 -13.80
CA PRO A 60 11.01 -2.53 -15.17
C PRO A 60 12.45 -2.00 -15.30
N THR A 61 13.07 -1.61 -14.19
CA THR A 61 14.39 -0.95 -14.14
C THR A 61 15.40 -1.67 -13.24
N SER A 62 15.14 -2.94 -12.89
CA SER A 62 16.14 -3.78 -12.25
C SER A 62 17.34 -3.95 -13.18
N LYS A 63 18.38 -3.12 -12.99
CA LYS A 63 19.72 -3.48 -13.47
C LYS A 63 20.08 -4.75 -12.73
N ALA A 64 20.41 -5.82 -13.46
CA ALA A 64 20.91 -7.05 -12.88
C ALA A 64 22.19 -6.73 -12.08
N LYS A 65 22.04 -6.38 -10.81
CA LYS A 65 23.13 -6.46 -9.85
C LYS A 65 23.27 -7.95 -9.54
N THR A 66 24.50 -8.41 -9.57
CA THR A 66 24.93 -9.82 -9.53
C THR A 66 24.46 -10.67 -8.34
N ASP A 67 23.63 -10.13 -7.43
CA ASP A 67 23.00 -10.85 -6.32
C ASP A 67 21.45 -10.93 -6.44
N SER A 68 20.86 -10.53 -7.57
CA SER A 68 19.40 -10.62 -7.77
C SER A 68 18.97 -12.03 -8.15
N ILE A 69 17.98 -12.58 -7.43
CA ILE A 69 17.27 -13.82 -7.81
C ILE A 69 16.84 -13.69 -9.28
N ASN A 70 17.35 -14.57 -10.14
CA ASN A 70 16.98 -14.59 -11.56
C ASN A 70 15.61 -15.28 -11.73
N ILE A 71 14.55 -14.58 -11.35
CA ILE A 71 13.15 -15.05 -11.47
C ILE A 71 12.71 -15.32 -12.92
N MET A 72 13.56 -15.00 -13.90
CA MET A 72 13.32 -15.23 -15.32
C MET A 72 14.05 -16.47 -15.85
N ALA A 73 14.86 -17.15 -15.02
CA ALA A 73 15.59 -18.35 -15.44
C ALA A 73 14.65 -19.42 -16.01
N ASP A 74 13.49 -19.60 -15.39
CA ASP A 74 12.47 -20.58 -15.82
C ASP A 74 11.65 -20.10 -17.05
N VAL A 75 11.77 -18.81 -17.43
CA VAL A 75 11.07 -18.23 -18.60
C VAL A 75 11.99 -18.19 -19.82
N LEU A 76 13.30 -18.32 -19.62
CA LEU A 76 14.28 -18.33 -20.70
C LEU A 76 14.27 -19.70 -21.41
N PRO A 77 14.23 -19.74 -22.74
CA PRO A 77 14.35 -21.00 -23.48
C PRO A 77 15.75 -21.60 -23.30
N GLU A 78 15.84 -22.94 -23.31
CA GLU A 78 17.12 -23.66 -23.26
C GLU A 78 18.00 -23.35 -24.47
N GLU A 79 17.39 -23.13 -25.64
CA GLU A 79 18.06 -22.68 -26.86
C GLU A 79 17.90 -21.18 -27.06
N MET A 80 19.01 -20.49 -27.34
CA MET A 80 18.99 -19.05 -27.56
C MET A 80 18.47 -18.68 -28.95
N PRO A 81 17.66 -17.60 -29.06
CA PRO A 81 17.07 -17.19 -30.33
C PRO A 81 18.17 -16.79 -31.32
N MET A 82 18.18 -17.42 -32.48
CA MET A 82 19.16 -17.14 -33.54
C MET A 82 18.79 -15.95 -34.42
N THR A 83 17.55 -15.45 -34.31
CA THR A 83 17.02 -14.36 -35.14
C THR A 83 16.60 -13.15 -34.31
N VAL A 84 16.68 -11.96 -34.92
CA VAL A 84 16.24 -10.69 -34.29
C VAL A 84 14.75 -10.75 -33.91
N LEU A 85 13.91 -11.35 -34.74
CA LEU A 85 12.47 -11.50 -34.49
C LEU A 85 12.19 -12.34 -33.24
N GLN A 86 12.80 -13.52 -33.13
CA GLN A 86 12.67 -14.38 -31.95
C GLN A 86 13.24 -13.71 -30.68
N SER A 87 14.30 -12.92 -30.82
CA SER A 87 14.84 -12.13 -29.71
C SER A 87 13.87 -11.04 -29.23
N MET A 88 13.17 -10.37 -30.16
CA MET A 88 12.14 -9.39 -29.83
C MET A 88 10.93 -10.03 -29.15
N GLU A 89 10.47 -11.18 -29.64
CA GLU A 89 9.36 -11.96 -29.04
C GLU A 89 9.71 -12.39 -27.61
N LEU A 90 10.91 -12.93 -27.40
CA LEU A 90 11.40 -13.30 -26.07
C LEU A 90 11.44 -12.09 -25.13
N GLY A 91 11.88 -10.93 -25.62
CA GLY A 91 11.88 -9.68 -24.85
C GLY A 91 10.47 -9.24 -24.43
N ILE A 92 9.48 -9.38 -25.31
CA ILE A 92 8.07 -9.09 -25.01
C ILE A 92 7.54 -10.07 -23.94
N ASP A 93 7.82 -11.36 -24.09
CA ASP A 93 7.34 -12.41 -23.19
C ASP A 93 7.95 -12.32 -21.77
N VAL A 94 9.23 -11.97 -21.67
CA VAL A 94 9.91 -11.66 -20.40
C VAL A 94 9.26 -10.44 -19.73
N ASN A 95 8.95 -9.39 -20.49
CA ASN A 95 8.29 -8.20 -19.95
C ASN A 95 6.85 -8.50 -19.49
N ARG A 96 6.11 -9.34 -20.22
CA ARG A 96 4.77 -9.79 -19.82
C ARG A 96 4.82 -10.55 -18.49
N HIS A 97 5.77 -11.47 -18.32
CA HIS A 97 5.95 -12.20 -17.07
C HIS A 97 6.29 -11.27 -15.90
N LYS A 98 7.20 -10.31 -16.11
CA LYS A 98 7.52 -9.28 -15.12
C LYS A 98 6.26 -8.53 -14.67
N GLU A 99 5.42 -8.10 -15.61
CA GLU A 99 4.18 -7.39 -15.31
C GLU A 99 3.18 -8.25 -14.52
N ILE A 100 3.02 -9.52 -14.88
CA ILE A 100 2.16 -10.47 -14.15
C ILE A 100 2.66 -10.65 -12.72
N ILE A 101 3.96 -10.88 -12.52
CA ILE A 101 4.58 -11.07 -11.21
C ILE A 101 4.39 -9.82 -10.34
N VAL A 102 4.67 -8.64 -10.89
CA VAL A 102 4.47 -7.37 -10.18
C VAL A 102 3.02 -7.22 -9.72
N LYS A 103 2.05 -7.49 -10.59
CA LYS A 103 0.62 -7.39 -10.25
C LYS A 103 0.21 -8.42 -9.19
N ALA A 104 0.66 -9.66 -9.32
CA ALA A 104 0.36 -10.73 -8.39
C ALA A 104 0.91 -10.44 -6.99
N VAL A 105 2.20 -10.11 -6.89
CA VAL A 105 2.87 -9.80 -5.61
C VAL A 105 2.28 -8.53 -4.97
N SER A 106 2.02 -7.48 -5.76
CA SER A 106 1.35 -6.28 -5.26
C SER A 106 -0.06 -6.58 -4.75
N GLY A 107 -0.80 -7.43 -5.45
CA GLY A 107 -2.13 -7.89 -5.03
C GLY A 107 -2.08 -8.66 -3.72
N ILE A 108 -1.14 -9.59 -3.56
CA ILE A 108 -0.92 -10.34 -2.32
C ILE A 108 -0.63 -9.39 -1.16
N LEU A 109 0.32 -8.46 -1.31
CA LEU A 109 0.67 -7.49 -0.28
C LEU A 109 -0.53 -6.63 0.14
N LEU A 110 -1.31 -6.13 -0.83
CA LEU A 110 -2.51 -5.33 -0.56
C LEU A 110 -3.61 -6.13 0.15
N LEU A 111 -3.82 -7.39 -0.26
CA LEU A 111 -4.79 -8.27 0.37
C LEU A 111 -4.38 -8.57 1.81
N LEU A 112 -3.12 -8.95 2.06
CA LEU A 112 -2.62 -9.19 3.42
C LEU A 112 -2.79 -7.96 4.31
N LEU A 113 -2.38 -6.77 3.85
CA LEU A 113 -2.58 -5.52 4.61
C LEU A 113 -4.06 -5.26 4.91
N LYS A 114 -4.95 -5.47 3.94
CA LYS A 114 -6.38 -5.24 4.12
C LYS A 114 -7.00 -6.25 5.08
N HIS A 115 -6.70 -7.52 4.92
CA HIS A 115 -7.28 -8.60 5.71
C HIS A 115 -6.76 -8.58 7.15
N PHE A 116 -5.47 -8.34 7.37
CA PHE A 116 -4.94 -8.14 8.72
C PHE A 116 -5.52 -6.90 9.39
N LYS A 117 -5.72 -5.80 8.66
CA LYS A 117 -6.35 -4.59 9.23
C LYS A 117 -7.80 -4.82 9.64
N LEU A 118 -8.54 -5.60 8.85
CA LEU A 118 -9.93 -5.96 9.17
C LEU A 118 -10.02 -6.92 10.35
N ASN A 119 -9.05 -7.83 10.48
CA ASN A 119 -9.01 -8.79 11.57
C ASN A 119 -8.56 -8.14 12.87
N HIS A 120 -7.39 -7.49 12.89
CA HIS A 120 -6.92 -6.72 14.03
C HIS A 120 -5.91 -5.62 13.64
N VAL A 121 -6.11 -4.39 14.11
CA VAL A 121 -5.23 -3.26 13.82
C VAL A 121 -3.75 -3.54 14.12
N TYR A 122 -3.43 -4.20 15.25
CA TYR A 122 -2.03 -4.52 15.58
C TYR A 122 -1.38 -5.59 14.67
N GLN A 123 -2.16 -6.49 14.06
CA GLN A 123 -1.61 -7.41 13.05
C GLN A 123 -1.20 -6.65 11.79
N PHE A 124 -2.02 -5.69 11.39
CA PHE A 124 -1.72 -4.78 10.29
C PHE A 124 -0.50 -3.90 10.60
N GLU A 125 -0.42 -3.32 11.80
CA GLU A 125 0.71 -2.49 12.20
C GLU A 125 2.02 -3.28 12.21
N PHE A 126 2.01 -4.52 12.75
CA PHE A 126 3.17 -5.39 12.75
C PHE A 126 3.68 -5.70 11.33
N MET A 127 2.79 -6.09 10.42
CA MET A 127 3.15 -6.34 9.01
C MET A 127 3.66 -5.05 8.34
N SER A 128 2.99 -3.92 8.56
CA SER A 128 3.33 -2.63 7.97
C SER A 128 4.71 -2.16 8.40
N GLN A 129 5.03 -2.31 9.69
CA GLN A 129 6.36 -2.03 10.24
C GLN A 129 7.44 -2.83 9.50
N HIS A 130 7.25 -4.14 9.30
CA HIS A 130 8.22 -4.96 8.57
C HIS A 130 8.40 -4.55 7.10
N LEU A 131 7.33 -4.10 6.44
CA LEU A 131 7.44 -3.53 5.10
C LEU A 131 8.30 -2.26 5.12
N VAL A 132 8.09 -1.37 6.09
CA VAL A 132 8.90 -0.14 6.24
C VAL A 132 10.38 -0.46 6.47
N PHE A 133 10.69 -1.38 7.40
CA PHE A 133 12.09 -1.81 7.66
C PHE A 133 12.76 -2.47 6.46
N ALA A 134 12.00 -3.18 5.63
CA ALA A 134 12.51 -3.77 4.40
C ALA A 134 12.70 -2.75 3.25
N ASN A 135 12.68 -1.44 3.53
CA ASN A 135 12.76 -0.36 2.55
C ASN A 135 11.66 -0.42 1.48
N CYS A 136 10.46 -0.87 1.86
CA CYS A 136 9.30 -0.89 0.96
C CYS A 136 8.94 0.52 0.49
N ILE A 137 9.12 1.56 1.31
CA ILE A 137 8.80 2.94 0.93
C ILE A 137 9.63 3.38 -0.29
N PRO A 138 10.98 3.33 -0.27
CA PRO A 138 11.78 3.58 -1.48
C PRO A 138 11.41 2.69 -2.67
N LEU A 139 11.08 1.42 -2.44
CA LEU A 139 10.71 0.48 -3.51
C LEU A 139 9.39 0.88 -4.19
N VAL A 140 8.37 1.14 -3.39
CA VAL A 140 7.06 1.62 -3.79
C VAL A 140 7.18 2.98 -4.45
N LEU A 141 8.00 3.90 -3.92
CA LEU A 141 8.27 5.20 -4.54
C LEU A 141 9.03 5.07 -5.86
N LYS A 142 9.97 4.14 -6.01
CA LYS A 142 10.68 3.88 -7.27
C LYS A 142 9.74 3.30 -8.32
N PHE A 143 8.94 2.31 -7.92
CA PHE A 143 7.92 1.69 -8.76
C PHE A 143 6.86 2.71 -9.18
N PHE A 144 6.40 3.52 -8.22
CA PHE A 144 5.49 4.62 -8.48
C PHE A 144 6.17 5.66 -9.35
N ASN A 145 7.31 6.25 -9.06
CA ASN A 145 7.92 7.29 -9.91
C ASN A 145 8.05 6.85 -11.40
N GLN A 146 8.37 5.58 -11.66
CA GLN A 146 8.44 5.03 -13.01
C GLN A 146 7.08 4.91 -13.69
N ASN A 147 6.10 4.30 -13.02
CA ASN A 147 4.75 4.15 -13.56
C ASN A 147 3.94 5.45 -13.51
N ILE A 148 4.12 6.26 -12.47
CA ILE A 148 3.59 7.59 -12.23
C ILE A 148 4.10 8.56 -13.29
N THR A 149 5.32 8.49 -13.81
CA THR A 149 5.68 9.41 -14.91
C THR A 149 4.81 9.14 -16.14
N ALA A 150 4.60 7.86 -16.50
CA ALA A 150 3.66 7.47 -17.55
C ALA A 150 2.19 7.75 -17.17
N TYR A 151 1.80 7.45 -15.93
CA TYR A 151 0.44 7.64 -15.41
C TYR A 151 0.10 9.10 -15.23
N MET A 152 1.05 9.95 -14.84
CA MET A 152 0.98 11.41 -14.73
C MET A 152 0.92 12.02 -16.12
N LEU A 153 1.68 11.53 -17.10
CA LEU A 153 1.50 11.97 -18.49
C LEU A 153 0.08 11.66 -18.99
N VAL A 154 -0.47 10.49 -18.64
CA VAL A 154 -1.89 10.15 -18.92
C VAL A 154 -2.85 11.00 -18.08
N VAL A 155 -2.58 11.20 -16.79
CA VAL A 155 -3.42 11.91 -15.81
C VAL A 155 -3.45 13.41 -16.07
N PHE A 156 -2.31 14.05 -16.31
CA PHE A 156 -2.19 15.44 -16.71
C PHE A 156 -2.87 15.70 -18.06
N LYS A 157 -2.80 14.76 -19.02
CA LYS A 157 -3.60 14.83 -20.26
C LYS A 157 -5.09 14.48 -20.05
N SER A 158 -5.43 13.74 -18.99
CA SER A 158 -6.81 13.38 -18.66
C SER A 158 -7.60 14.51 -17.99
N ALA A 159 -6.94 15.42 -17.26
CA ALA A 159 -7.62 16.52 -16.57
C ALA A 159 -8.46 17.42 -17.52
N PRO A 160 -7.96 17.82 -18.71
CA PRO A 160 -8.79 18.48 -19.72
C PRO A 160 -9.99 17.65 -20.20
N ILE A 161 -9.83 16.33 -20.33
CA ILE A 161 -10.88 15.39 -20.79
C ILE A 161 -11.96 15.26 -19.72
N LEU A 162 -11.56 14.99 -18.47
CA LEU A 162 -12.46 14.90 -17.31
C LEU A 162 -13.25 16.19 -17.10
N LYS A 163 -12.62 17.37 -17.28
CA LYS A 163 -13.32 18.66 -17.24
C LYS A 163 -14.40 18.79 -18.32
N ARG A 164 -14.19 18.21 -19.51
CA ARG A 164 -15.22 18.16 -20.57
C ARG A 164 -16.35 17.21 -20.20
N THR A 165 -16.03 16.06 -19.58
CA THR A 165 -17.02 15.07 -19.13
C THR A 165 -17.97 15.61 -18.06
N LEU A 166 -17.54 16.59 -17.24
CA LEU A 166 -18.45 17.29 -16.30
C LEU A 166 -19.63 18.01 -16.97
N LYS A 167 -19.56 18.29 -18.28
CA LYS A 167 -20.67 18.88 -19.04
C LYS A 167 -21.81 17.89 -19.32
N VAL A 168 -21.56 16.59 -19.19
CA VAL A 168 -22.58 15.55 -19.35
C VAL A 168 -23.52 15.58 -18.15
N ARG A 169 -24.84 15.71 -18.38
CA ARG A 169 -25.87 15.82 -17.33
C ARG A 169 -26.22 14.45 -16.71
N HIS A 170 -25.21 13.72 -16.24
CA HIS A 170 -25.42 12.45 -15.53
C HIS A 170 -24.76 12.51 -14.15
N ALA A 171 -25.59 12.48 -13.09
CA ALA A 171 -25.17 12.78 -11.72
C ALA A 171 -24.07 11.84 -11.19
N MET A 172 -24.19 10.52 -11.43
CA MET A 172 -23.18 9.56 -11.01
C MET A 172 -21.85 9.75 -11.74
N MET A 173 -21.91 10.01 -13.05
CA MET A 173 -20.71 10.23 -13.86
C MET A 173 -19.96 11.47 -13.38
N GLN A 174 -20.68 12.57 -13.15
CA GLN A 174 -20.11 13.80 -12.60
C GLN A 174 -19.45 13.55 -11.23
N LEU A 175 -20.07 12.77 -10.35
CA LEU A 175 -19.52 12.45 -9.04
C LEU A 175 -18.19 11.69 -9.15
N TYR A 176 -18.12 10.65 -9.99
CA TYR A 176 -16.87 9.90 -10.19
C TYR A 176 -15.78 10.75 -10.84
N VAL A 177 -16.14 11.61 -11.80
CA VAL A 177 -15.22 12.57 -12.41
C VAL A 177 -14.69 13.56 -11.37
N LEU A 178 -15.52 14.06 -10.46
CA LEU A 178 -15.08 14.95 -9.37
C LEU A 178 -14.17 14.23 -8.36
N LYS A 179 -14.42 12.95 -8.06
CA LYS A 179 -13.52 12.12 -7.23
C LYS A 179 -12.14 11.98 -7.87
N LEU A 180 -12.09 11.72 -9.18
CA LEU A 180 -10.84 11.64 -9.92
C LEU A 180 -10.12 12.98 -9.94
N LEU A 181 -10.83 14.08 -10.19
CA LEU A 181 -10.25 15.43 -10.16
C LEU A 181 -9.72 15.80 -8.77
N LYS A 182 -10.39 15.40 -7.68
CA LYS A 182 -9.90 15.58 -6.30
C LYS A 182 -8.54 14.93 -6.07
N MET A 183 -8.30 13.74 -6.63
CA MET A 183 -7.00 13.07 -6.51
C MET A 183 -5.88 13.79 -7.30
N GLN A 184 -6.24 14.51 -8.37
CA GLN A 184 -5.29 15.19 -9.25
C GLN A 184 -4.89 16.59 -8.75
N THR A 185 -5.74 17.26 -7.96
CA THR A 185 -5.52 18.67 -7.55
C THR A 185 -4.24 18.88 -6.74
N LYS A 186 -3.78 17.87 -6.00
CA LYS A 186 -2.51 17.90 -5.26
C LYS A 186 -1.31 18.12 -6.18
N TYR A 187 -1.38 17.60 -7.40
CA TYR A 187 -0.28 17.59 -8.37
C TYR A 187 -0.33 18.71 -9.40
N LEU A 188 -1.49 19.35 -9.57
CA LEU A 188 -1.70 20.43 -10.56
C LEU A 188 -1.19 21.80 -10.06
N GLY A 189 -0.74 21.89 -8.81
CA GLY A 189 -0.14 23.09 -8.24
C GLY A 189 -1.13 24.20 -7.88
N ARG A 190 -0.62 25.33 -7.37
CA ARG A 190 -1.45 26.44 -6.86
C ARG A 190 -2.11 27.27 -7.97
N GLN A 191 -1.41 27.51 -9.08
CA GLN A 191 -1.91 28.33 -10.20
C GLN A 191 -3.12 27.67 -10.90
N TRP A 192 -3.08 26.35 -11.12
CA TRP A 192 -4.22 25.63 -11.74
C TRP A 192 -5.47 25.67 -10.86
N ARG A 193 -5.33 25.56 -9.54
CA ARG A 193 -6.47 25.64 -8.60
C ARG A 193 -7.14 27.02 -8.64
N LYS A 194 -6.35 28.09 -8.75
CA LYS A 194 -6.86 29.47 -8.93
C LYS A 194 -7.70 29.60 -10.20
N SER A 195 -7.25 29.05 -11.33
CA SER A 195 -7.98 29.12 -12.60
C SER A 195 -9.15 28.13 -12.72
N ASN A 196 -9.28 27.16 -11.79
CA ASN A 196 -10.31 26.13 -11.79
C ASN A 196 -11.19 26.16 -10.52
N MET A 197 -11.42 27.34 -9.95
CA MET A 197 -12.17 27.51 -8.70
C MET A 197 -13.56 26.88 -8.73
N LYS A 198 -14.29 26.97 -9.86
CA LYS A 198 -15.60 26.31 -10.03
C LYS A 198 -15.52 24.80 -9.83
N THR A 199 -14.46 24.16 -10.33
CA THR A 199 -14.21 22.72 -10.14
C THR A 199 -13.83 22.43 -8.69
N MET A 200 -13.00 23.27 -8.07
CA MET A 200 -12.64 23.15 -6.66
C MET A 200 -13.88 23.22 -5.76
N SER A 201 -14.76 24.21 -5.98
CA SER A 201 -16.03 24.35 -5.27
C SER A 201 -16.95 23.14 -5.47
N ALA A 202 -17.01 22.60 -6.69
CA ALA A 202 -17.80 21.40 -6.96
C ALA A 202 -17.26 20.16 -6.23
N ILE A 203 -15.93 20.00 -6.13
CA ILE A 203 -15.31 18.95 -5.32
C ILE A 203 -15.66 19.14 -3.84
N TYR A 204 -15.55 20.37 -3.33
CA TYR A 204 -15.91 20.69 -1.95
C TYR A 204 -17.36 20.34 -1.61
N GLN A 205 -18.30 20.64 -2.51
CA GLN A 205 -19.73 20.44 -2.30
C GLN A 205 -20.19 18.99 -2.48
N LYS A 206 -19.57 18.24 -3.40
CA LYS A 206 -20.12 16.95 -3.86
C LYS A 206 -19.28 15.73 -3.49
N VAL A 207 -18.01 15.90 -3.12
CA VAL A 207 -17.11 14.78 -2.78
C VAL A 207 -16.86 14.77 -1.28
N ARG A 208 -16.93 13.59 -0.65
CA ARG A 208 -16.67 13.42 0.79
C ARG A 208 -15.23 13.80 1.15
N HIS A 209 -15.06 14.49 2.27
CA HIS A 209 -13.76 14.85 2.85
C HIS A 209 -13.47 14.00 4.10
N ARG A 210 -12.20 13.63 4.28
CA ARG A 210 -11.66 13.02 5.51
C ARG A 210 -10.76 14.04 6.22
N LEU A 211 -10.55 13.86 7.52
CA LEU A 211 -9.71 14.75 8.31
C LEU A 211 -8.28 14.87 7.77
N ASN A 212 -7.73 13.78 7.22
CA ASN A 212 -6.37 13.71 6.67
C ASN A 212 -6.32 14.02 5.15
N ASP A 213 -7.36 14.63 4.58
CA ASP A 213 -7.43 14.90 3.14
C ASP A 213 -6.69 16.21 2.79
N ASP A 214 -5.39 16.12 2.52
CA ASP A 214 -4.53 17.28 2.18
C ASP A 214 -4.60 17.71 0.70
N TRP A 215 -5.67 17.35 -0.02
CA TRP A 215 -5.82 17.67 -1.45
C TRP A 215 -5.89 19.19 -1.74
N ALA A 216 -6.19 20.00 -0.73
CA ALA A 216 -6.36 21.45 -0.80
C ALA A 216 -5.20 22.25 -0.19
N PHE A 217 -4.40 21.67 0.71
CA PHE A 217 -3.23 22.33 1.32
C PHE A 217 -1.95 21.80 0.68
N GLY A 218 -1.03 22.71 0.36
CA GLY A 218 0.30 22.33 -0.15
C GLY A 218 1.28 22.30 1.02
N ASN A 219 1.80 21.09 1.30
CA ASN A 219 2.92 20.72 2.17
C ASN A 219 3.05 21.43 3.53
N ASP A 220 2.80 20.69 4.62
CA ASP A 220 3.47 20.95 5.90
C ASP A 220 4.96 20.63 5.76
N LEU A 221 5.80 21.66 5.92
CA LEU A 221 7.26 21.57 5.84
C LEU A 221 7.91 21.35 7.23
N ASP A 222 7.13 21.34 8.31
CA ASP A 222 7.65 21.45 9.68
C ASP A 222 7.59 20.15 10.50
N ALA A 223 7.14 19.03 9.92
CA ALA A 223 7.18 17.74 10.62
C ALA A 223 8.64 17.27 10.73
N ARG A 224 9.22 17.35 11.93
CA ARG A 224 10.63 16.94 12.12
C ARG A 224 10.71 15.42 12.22
N PRO A 225 11.77 14.78 11.69
CA PRO A 225 11.87 13.32 11.65
C PRO A 225 11.75 12.62 13.01
N TRP A 226 12.10 13.31 14.10
CA TRP A 226 12.08 12.78 15.47
C TRP A 226 10.76 12.97 16.22
N ASP A 227 9.81 13.77 15.68
CA ASP A 227 8.55 14.06 16.37
C ASP A 227 7.67 12.80 16.49
N PHE A 228 7.84 11.80 15.62
CA PHE A 228 7.06 10.55 15.60
C PHE A 228 7.76 9.35 16.26
N GLN A 229 9.03 9.49 16.67
CA GLN A 229 9.83 8.38 17.17
C GLN A 229 9.29 7.82 18.49
N ALA A 230 8.79 8.69 19.36
CA ALA A 230 8.18 8.30 20.63
C ALA A 230 6.86 7.54 20.42
N GLU A 231 6.02 8.01 19.49
CA GLU A 231 4.76 7.37 19.14
C GLU A 231 5.00 6.01 18.47
N GLU A 232 5.98 5.90 17.58
CA GLU A 232 6.36 4.63 16.93
C GLU A 232 6.88 3.62 17.96
N CYS A 233 7.72 4.06 18.91
CA CYS A 233 8.22 3.20 19.98
C CYS A 233 7.09 2.69 20.88
N ALA A 234 6.16 3.56 21.25
CA ALA A 234 4.98 3.19 22.04
C ALA A 234 4.09 2.19 21.29
N LEU A 235 3.81 2.44 20.00
CA LEU A 235 3.03 1.54 19.16
C LEU A 235 3.70 0.17 19.02
N ARG A 236 5.01 0.14 18.81
CA ARG A 236 5.79 -1.11 18.74
C ARG A 236 5.66 -1.92 20.02
N ALA A 237 5.80 -1.28 21.18
CA ALA A 237 5.63 -1.96 22.46
C ALA A 237 4.20 -2.53 22.65
N CYS A 238 3.17 -1.83 22.18
CA CYS A 238 1.80 -2.36 22.18
C CYS A 238 1.64 -3.60 21.29
N VAL A 239 2.19 -3.54 20.06
CA VAL A 239 2.15 -4.64 19.10
C VAL A 239 2.91 -5.87 19.60
N ASP A 240 4.08 -5.68 20.21
CA ASP A 240 4.88 -6.77 20.76
C ASP A 240 4.17 -7.44 21.94
N ARG A 241 3.55 -6.67 22.84
CA ARG A 241 2.73 -7.22 23.93
C ARG A 241 1.57 -8.05 23.39
N PHE A 242 0.85 -7.51 22.40
CA PHE A 242 -0.24 -8.20 21.73
C PHE A 242 0.20 -9.53 21.11
N ASN A 243 1.27 -9.50 20.30
CA ASN A 243 1.75 -10.68 19.60
C ASN A 243 2.30 -11.72 20.58
N ASN A 244 2.98 -11.27 21.64
CA ASN A 244 3.50 -12.19 22.65
C ASN A 244 2.38 -12.84 23.46
N ARG A 245 1.29 -12.12 23.74
CA ARG A 245 0.14 -12.67 24.45
C ARG A 245 -0.59 -13.73 23.61
N ARG A 246 -0.78 -13.49 22.30
CA ARG A 246 -1.60 -14.35 21.43
C ARG A 246 -0.85 -15.45 20.69
N TYR A 247 0.44 -15.26 20.37
CA TYR A 247 1.15 -16.13 19.40
C TYR A 247 2.48 -16.70 19.91
N VAL A 248 2.83 -16.55 21.20
CA VAL A 248 4.10 -17.09 21.75
C VAL A 248 4.25 -18.58 21.52
N ASP A 249 3.19 -19.37 21.67
CA ASP A 249 3.24 -20.83 21.48
C ASP A 249 3.38 -21.25 20.01
N SER A 250 3.12 -20.35 19.07
CA SER A 250 3.27 -20.61 17.63
C SER A 250 4.71 -20.43 17.13
N LYS A 251 5.64 -20.01 18.00
CA LYS A 251 7.08 -19.87 17.68
C LYS A 251 7.89 -21.17 17.80
N VAL A 252 7.26 -22.29 18.18
CA VAL A 252 7.94 -23.54 18.58
C VAL A 252 7.85 -24.66 17.51
N ILE A 253 7.42 -24.34 16.28
CA ILE A 253 7.39 -25.32 15.17
C ILE A 253 8.32 -24.89 14.04
#